data_AF-A0A2V2WN36-F1
#
_entry.id   AF-A0A2V2WN36-F1
#
_cell.length_a   1.000
_cell.length_b   1.000
_cell.length_c   1.000
_cell.angle_alpha   90.00
_cell.angle_beta   90.00
_cell.angle_gamma   90.00
#
_symmetry.space_group_name_H-M   'P 1'
#
loop_
_entity.id
_entity.type
_entity.pdbx_description
1 polymer ?
#
loop_
_entity_poly.entity_id
_entity_poly.type
_entity_poly.pdbx_seq_one_letter_code
_entity_poly.pdbx_strand_id
1 'polypeptide(L)'
;MCQWTHAMVKFHEVNKKVEPLRQRLAVAQEDNRVFQEKLRIAQAQLEDVARKLEKLQADKTRAEEEMNELERVVQLTEIKLGRAAMLIDGLAGEKKNWTSTMQEINENSKYLLGDMIAAAGQIAYVGPFTTLYRNDLLNGWKNELKNHGILHHAQLSVYHTLQDPIVTQGWNVNGLPTDVLSVENAIIMSNARRWPLMIDPQNQANKWIRQTYPEGIEVLKPSQKDVIKRIEYAVRSGRAVLLEKCWREH
;
A
#
# COMPACT_ATOMS: atom_id res chain seq x y z
N MET A 1 -48.69 -116.48 -8.38
CA MET A 1 -48.31 -116.39 -9.81
C MET A 1 -49.15 -115.39 -10.59
N CYS A 2 -50.49 -115.40 -10.50
CA CYS A 2 -51.36 -114.48 -11.28
C CYS A 2 -51.24 -112.97 -10.92
N GLN A 3 -50.84 -112.62 -9.69
CA GLN A 3 -50.58 -111.22 -9.31
C GLN A 3 -49.32 -110.66 -9.97
N TRP A 4 -48.32 -111.51 -10.22
CA TRP A 4 -47.05 -111.13 -10.84
C TRP A 4 -47.23 -110.85 -12.33
N THR A 5 -48.01 -111.68 -13.03
CA THR A 5 -48.38 -111.44 -14.43
C THR A 5 -49.26 -110.20 -14.59
N HIS A 6 -50.22 -109.95 -13.69
CA HIS A 6 -51.03 -108.73 -13.73
C HIS A 6 -50.20 -107.45 -13.47
N ALA A 7 -49.22 -107.51 -12.55
CA ALA A 7 -48.29 -106.42 -12.31
C ALA A 7 -47.38 -106.17 -13.53
N MET A 8 -46.94 -107.23 -14.22
CA MET A 8 -46.09 -107.12 -15.42
C MET A 8 -46.84 -106.48 -16.61
N VAL A 9 -48.13 -106.80 -16.80
CA VAL A 9 -48.98 -106.18 -17.83
C VAL A 9 -49.25 -104.70 -17.51
N LYS A 10 -49.59 -104.37 -16.25
CA LYS A 10 -49.74 -102.97 -15.82
C LYS A 10 -48.44 -102.18 -15.96
N PHE A 11 -47.31 -102.79 -15.61
CA PHE A 11 -46.00 -102.18 -15.80
C PHE A 11 -45.73 -101.92 -17.29
N HIS A 12 -46.03 -102.86 -18.18
CA HIS A 12 -45.86 -102.67 -19.62
C HIS A 12 -46.75 -101.52 -20.17
N GLU A 13 -48.01 -101.43 -19.78
CA GLU A 13 -48.91 -100.35 -20.26
C GLU A 13 -48.48 -98.98 -19.77
N VAL A 14 -48.06 -98.87 -18.51
CA VAL A 14 -47.52 -97.64 -17.93
C VAL A 14 -46.18 -97.31 -18.59
N ASN A 15 -45.28 -98.27 -18.76
CA ASN A 15 -43.98 -98.04 -19.38
C ASN A 15 -44.11 -97.59 -20.85
N LYS A 16 -45.09 -98.11 -21.60
CA LYS A 16 -45.39 -97.66 -22.97
C LYS A 16 -45.83 -96.19 -23.04
N LYS A 17 -46.47 -95.67 -21.99
CA LYS A 17 -46.85 -94.24 -21.86
C LYS A 17 -45.72 -93.37 -21.28
N VAL A 18 -44.90 -93.93 -20.39
CA VAL A 18 -43.85 -93.21 -19.65
C VAL A 18 -42.54 -93.12 -20.45
N GLU A 19 -42.22 -94.10 -21.28
CA GLU A 19 -41.01 -94.12 -22.11
C GLU A 19 -40.89 -92.90 -23.06
N PRO A 20 -41.92 -92.50 -23.84
CA PRO A 20 -41.83 -91.29 -24.67
C PRO A 20 -41.75 -90.00 -23.84
N LEU A 21 -42.32 -89.99 -22.64
CA LEU A 21 -42.18 -88.87 -21.71
C LEU A 21 -40.76 -88.79 -21.13
N ARG A 22 -40.12 -89.92 -20.84
CA ARG A 22 -38.71 -90.00 -20.43
C ARG A 22 -37.77 -89.55 -21.54
N GLN A 23 -38.02 -89.93 -22.79
CA GLN A 23 -37.24 -89.48 -23.94
C GLN A 23 -37.39 -87.97 -24.16
N ARG A 24 -38.61 -87.43 -24.09
CA ARG A 24 -38.84 -85.97 -24.16
C ARG A 24 -38.21 -85.21 -23.00
N LEU A 25 -38.26 -85.77 -21.79
CA LEU A 25 -37.59 -85.21 -20.62
C LEU A 25 -36.07 -85.17 -20.84
N ALA A 26 -35.48 -86.25 -21.35
CA ALA A 26 -34.04 -86.33 -21.61
C ALA A 26 -33.59 -85.31 -22.67
N VAL A 27 -34.34 -85.15 -23.77
CA VAL A 27 -34.06 -84.12 -24.79
C VAL A 27 -34.19 -82.71 -24.21
N ALA A 28 -35.28 -82.42 -23.49
CA ALA A 28 -35.47 -81.12 -22.85
C ALA A 28 -34.41 -80.82 -21.77
N GLN A 29 -33.93 -81.84 -21.05
CA GLN A 29 -32.84 -81.71 -20.08
C GLN A 29 -31.51 -81.40 -20.76
N GLU A 30 -31.21 -82.06 -21.88
CA GLU A 30 -29.99 -81.79 -22.65
C GLU A 30 -30.02 -80.40 -23.30
N ASP A 31 -31.15 -80.00 -23.89
CA ASP A 31 -31.34 -78.65 -24.43
C ASP A 31 -31.20 -77.59 -23.32
N ASN A 32 -31.81 -77.82 -22.15
CA ASN A 32 -31.68 -76.93 -21.01
C ASN A 32 -30.21 -76.81 -20.55
N ARG A 33 -29.46 -77.92 -20.55
CA ARG A 33 -28.03 -77.92 -20.23
C ARG A 33 -27.22 -77.07 -21.22
N VAL A 34 -27.49 -77.20 -22.52
CA VAL A 34 -26.82 -76.41 -23.57
C VAL A 34 -27.16 -74.92 -23.45
N PHE A 35 -28.43 -74.57 -23.17
CA PHE A 35 -28.84 -73.18 -22.97
C PHE A 35 -28.27 -72.57 -21.70
N GLN A 36 -28.18 -73.35 -20.61
CA GLN A 36 -27.52 -72.91 -19.37
C GLN A 36 -26.03 -72.63 -19.60
N GLU A 37 -25.33 -73.44 -20.38
CA GLU A 37 -23.92 -73.19 -20.68
C GLU A 37 -23.73 -71.96 -21.56
N LYS A 38 -24.58 -71.76 -22.58
CA LYS A 38 -24.56 -70.53 -23.40
C LYS A 38 -24.86 -69.29 -22.57
N LEU A 39 -25.82 -69.36 -21.65
CA LEU A 39 -26.14 -68.28 -20.71
C LEU A 39 -24.94 -67.97 -19.82
N ARG A 40 -24.26 -68.99 -19.28
CA ARG A 40 -23.07 -68.85 -18.44
C ARG A 40 -21.93 -68.14 -19.19
N ILE A 41 -21.67 -68.52 -20.44
CA ILE A 41 -20.64 -67.87 -21.27
C ILE A 41 -21.00 -66.40 -21.54
N ALA A 42 -22.25 -66.13 -21.93
CA ALA A 42 -22.70 -64.76 -22.19
C ALA A 42 -22.65 -63.87 -20.93
N GLN A 43 -23.01 -64.42 -19.76
CA GLN A 43 -22.90 -63.73 -18.47
C GLN A 43 -21.43 -63.42 -18.13
N ALA A 44 -20.51 -64.38 -18.31
CA ALA A 44 -19.09 -64.17 -18.07
C ALA A 44 -18.47 -63.10 -19.00
N GLN A 45 -18.89 -63.07 -20.27
CA GLN A 45 -18.48 -62.02 -21.22
C GLN A 45 -19.04 -60.65 -20.83
N LEU A 46 -20.30 -60.59 -20.40
CA LEU A 46 -20.94 -59.37 -19.93
C LEU A 46 -20.21 -58.82 -18.70
N GLU A 47 -19.87 -59.68 -17.73
CA GLU A 47 -19.09 -59.30 -16.56
C GLU A 47 -17.70 -58.77 -16.93
N ASP A 48 -17.02 -59.39 -17.90
CA ASP A 48 -15.70 -58.93 -18.33
C ASP A 48 -15.75 -57.55 -19.02
N VAL A 49 -16.75 -57.33 -19.87
CA VAL A 49 -16.98 -56.03 -20.51
C VAL A 49 -17.42 -54.99 -19.48
N ALA A 50 -18.27 -55.34 -18.53
CA ALA A 50 -18.70 -54.45 -17.45
C ALA A 50 -17.52 -53.98 -16.60
N ARG A 51 -16.61 -54.89 -16.21
CA ARG A 51 -15.38 -54.54 -15.47
C ARG A 51 -14.46 -53.62 -16.27
N LYS A 52 -14.29 -53.88 -17.57
CA LYS A 52 -13.48 -53.01 -18.44
C LYS A 52 -14.11 -51.63 -18.59
N LEU A 53 -15.43 -51.57 -18.73
CA LEU A 53 -16.16 -50.31 -18.82
C LEU A 53 -16.04 -49.51 -17.53
N GLU A 54 -16.18 -50.15 -16.37
CA GLU A 54 -16.00 -49.51 -15.05
C GLU A 54 -14.59 -48.93 -14.90
N LYS A 55 -13.56 -49.70 -15.30
CA LYS A 55 -12.18 -49.21 -15.29
C LYS A 55 -11.97 -48.01 -16.21
N LEU A 56 -12.47 -48.08 -17.44
CA LEU A 56 -12.40 -46.97 -18.41
C LEU A 56 -13.14 -45.73 -17.90
N GLN A 57 -14.29 -45.92 -17.25
CA GLN A 57 -15.06 -44.84 -16.66
C GLN A 57 -14.27 -44.17 -15.52
N ALA A 58 -13.64 -44.95 -14.66
CA ALA A 58 -12.78 -44.44 -13.57
C ALA A 58 -11.53 -43.71 -14.09
N ASP A 59 -10.88 -44.25 -15.12
CA ASP A 59 -9.73 -43.61 -15.76
C ASP A 59 -10.13 -42.29 -16.45
N LYS A 60 -11.32 -42.26 -17.07
CA LYS A 60 -11.89 -41.05 -17.68
C LYS A 60 -12.18 -39.98 -16.62
N THR A 61 -12.86 -40.32 -15.52
CA THR A 61 -13.16 -39.35 -14.46
C THR A 61 -11.88 -38.79 -13.84
N ARG A 62 -10.85 -39.62 -13.63
CA ARG A 62 -9.54 -39.14 -13.14
C ARG A 62 -8.90 -38.15 -14.12
N ALA A 63 -8.90 -38.47 -15.41
CA ALA A 63 -8.33 -37.58 -16.43
C ALA A 63 -9.10 -36.25 -16.54
N GLU A 64 -10.43 -36.27 -16.41
CA GLU A 64 -11.26 -35.06 -16.39
C GLU A 64 -10.98 -34.20 -15.14
N GLU A 65 -10.79 -34.82 -13.97
CA GLU A 65 -10.40 -34.11 -12.74
C GLU A 65 -9.00 -33.47 -12.86
N GLU A 66 -8.02 -34.20 -13.38
CA GLU A 66 -6.66 -33.70 -13.62
C GLU A 66 -6.67 -32.54 -14.63
N MET A 67 -7.44 -32.65 -15.71
CA MET A 67 -7.60 -31.59 -16.71
C MET A 67 -8.19 -30.32 -16.08
N ASN A 68 -9.26 -30.45 -15.30
CA ASN A 68 -9.91 -29.31 -14.65
C ASN A 68 -8.99 -28.62 -13.62
N GLU A 69 -8.15 -29.38 -12.92
CA GLU A 69 -7.17 -28.80 -11.99
C GLU A 69 -6.08 -28.04 -12.75
N LEU A 70 -5.55 -28.62 -13.84
CA LEU A 70 -4.57 -27.96 -14.69
C LEU A 70 -5.12 -26.67 -15.30
N GLU A 71 -6.36 -26.66 -15.78
CA GLU A 71 -7.01 -25.44 -16.29
C GLU A 71 -7.11 -24.36 -15.21
N ARG A 72 -7.47 -24.72 -13.98
CA ARG A 72 -7.49 -23.77 -12.85
C ARG A 72 -6.10 -23.21 -12.55
N VAL A 73 -5.07 -24.04 -12.56
CA VAL A 73 -3.68 -23.61 -12.33
C VAL A 73 -3.22 -22.66 -13.43
N VAL A 74 -3.53 -22.95 -14.69
CA VAL A 74 -3.19 -22.07 -15.83
C VAL A 74 -3.86 -20.71 -15.68
N GLN A 75 -5.18 -20.67 -15.47
CA GLN A 75 -5.91 -19.41 -15.31
C GLN A 75 -5.36 -18.58 -14.14
N LEU A 76 -5.08 -19.22 -13.01
CA LEU A 76 -4.54 -18.53 -11.84
C LEU A 76 -3.12 -18.01 -12.07
N THR A 77 -2.32 -18.73 -12.85
CA THR A 77 -0.96 -18.30 -13.23
C THR A 77 -1.00 -17.14 -14.21
N GLU A 78 -1.91 -17.14 -15.19
CA GLU A 78 -2.12 -16.01 -16.11
C GLU A 78 -2.50 -14.73 -15.37
N ILE A 79 -3.42 -14.82 -14.41
CA ILE A 79 -3.81 -13.68 -13.57
C ILE A 79 -2.60 -13.17 -12.77
N LYS A 80 -1.80 -14.07 -12.19
CA LYS A 80 -0.58 -13.71 -11.44
C LYS A 80 0.44 -13.01 -12.34
N LEU A 81 0.67 -13.53 -13.55
CA LEU A 81 1.58 -12.93 -14.53
C LEU A 81 1.11 -11.55 -14.97
N GLY A 82 -0.18 -11.37 -15.26
CA GLY A 82 -0.76 -10.06 -15.59
C GLY A 82 -0.57 -9.04 -14.47
N ARG A 83 -0.79 -9.45 -13.22
CA ARG A 83 -0.54 -8.58 -12.05
C ARG A 83 0.94 -8.22 -11.89
N ALA A 84 1.83 -9.20 -12.07
CA ALA A 84 3.28 -8.96 -12.00
C ALA A 84 3.74 -7.99 -13.10
N ALA A 85 3.22 -8.13 -14.32
CA ALA A 85 3.52 -7.21 -15.42
C ALA A 85 3.06 -5.77 -15.12
N MET A 86 1.84 -5.57 -14.60
CA MET A 86 1.36 -4.26 -14.18
C MET A 86 2.23 -3.63 -13.08
N LEU A 87 2.67 -4.44 -12.11
CA LEU A 87 3.57 -3.97 -11.05
C LEU A 87 4.94 -3.55 -11.62
N ILE A 88 5.52 -4.34 -12.52
CA ILE A 88 6.80 -4.01 -13.16
C ILE A 88 6.70 -2.71 -13.95
N ASP A 89 5.61 -2.52 -14.70
CA ASP A 89 5.37 -1.30 -15.47
C ASP A 89 5.19 -0.06 -14.57
N GLY A 90 4.39 -0.18 -13.50
CA GLY A 90 4.23 0.88 -12.50
C GLY A 90 5.55 1.25 -11.83
N LEU A 91 6.34 0.25 -11.42
CA LEU A 91 7.66 0.44 -10.81
C LEU A 91 8.68 1.03 -11.78
N ALA A 92 8.58 0.76 -13.08
CA ALA A 92 9.47 1.35 -14.08
C ALA A 92 9.28 2.87 -14.16
N GLY A 93 8.03 3.33 -14.09
CA GLY A 93 7.70 4.76 -14.00
C GLY A 93 8.27 5.40 -12.74
N GLU A 94 8.06 4.78 -11.57
CA GLU A 94 8.60 5.26 -10.29
C GLU A 94 10.12 5.32 -10.29
N LYS A 95 10.80 4.29 -10.82
CA LYS A 95 12.25 4.26 -10.94
C LYS A 95 12.78 5.45 -11.74
N LYS A 96 12.13 5.81 -12.85
CA LYS A 96 12.52 6.97 -13.65
C LYS A 96 12.40 8.26 -12.85
N ASN A 97 11.28 8.44 -12.14
CA ASN A 97 11.04 9.63 -11.31
C ASN A 97 12.08 9.73 -10.19
N TRP A 98 12.32 8.66 -9.44
CA TRP A 98 13.33 8.63 -8.38
C TRP A 98 14.74 8.91 -8.92
N THR A 99 15.05 8.41 -10.11
CA THR A 99 16.35 8.68 -10.75
C THR A 99 16.49 10.17 -11.09
N SER A 100 15.43 10.81 -11.61
CA SER A 100 15.42 12.26 -11.88
C SER A 100 15.58 13.07 -10.59
N THR A 101 14.77 12.77 -9.58
CA THR A 101 14.84 13.43 -8.28
C THR A 101 16.21 13.26 -7.62
N MET A 102 16.82 12.08 -7.73
CA MET A 102 18.16 11.84 -7.21
C MET A 102 19.21 12.69 -7.94
N GLN A 103 19.10 12.84 -9.27
CA GLN A 103 19.98 13.71 -10.05
C GLN A 103 19.82 15.18 -9.64
N GLU A 104 18.59 15.65 -9.50
CA GLU A 104 18.28 17.01 -9.05
C GLU A 104 18.83 17.29 -7.64
N ILE A 105 18.63 16.39 -6.69
CA ILE A 105 19.18 16.50 -5.34
C ILE A 105 20.71 16.53 -5.39
N ASN A 106 21.34 15.68 -6.19
CA ASN A 106 22.79 15.64 -6.32
C ASN A 106 23.35 16.94 -6.91
N GLU A 107 22.70 17.52 -7.91
CA GLU A 107 23.07 18.84 -8.45
C GLU A 107 22.87 19.95 -7.40
N ASN A 108 21.73 19.97 -6.71
CA ASN A 108 21.43 20.96 -5.68
C ASN A 108 22.38 20.87 -4.47
N SER A 109 22.84 19.66 -4.13
CA SER A 109 23.75 19.43 -3.00
C SER A 109 25.08 20.18 -3.13
N LYS A 110 25.52 20.47 -4.36
CA LYS A 110 26.75 21.21 -4.64
C LYS A 110 26.68 22.66 -4.17
N TYR A 111 25.48 23.25 -4.16
CA TYR A 111 25.22 24.64 -3.78
C TYR A 111 24.84 24.81 -2.31
N LEU A 112 24.47 23.71 -1.64
CA LEU A 112 23.97 23.69 -0.27
C LEU A 112 24.89 24.43 0.72
N LEU A 113 26.20 24.24 0.61
CA LEU A 113 27.16 24.88 1.51
C LEU A 113 27.07 26.41 1.44
N GLY A 114 27.11 26.97 0.24
CA GLY A 114 27.06 28.42 0.04
C GLY A 114 25.73 29.02 0.49
N ASP A 115 24.63 28.36 0.16
CA ASP A 115 23.29 28.84 0.53
C ASP A 115 23.07 28.78 2.06
N MET A 116 23.52 27.71 2.71
CA MET A 116 23.38 27.58 4.16
C MET A 116 24.24 28.60 4.92
N ILE A 117 25.44 28.92 4.44
CA ILE A 117 26.27 29.98 5.02
C ILE A 117 25.55 31.33 4.90
N ALA A 118 25.02 31.63 3.72
CA ALA A 118 24.28 32.87 3.49
C ALA A 118 23.02 32.95 4.37
N ALA A 119 22.24 31.87 4.43
CA ALA A 119 21.03 31.79 5.24
C ALA A 119 21.33 31.95 6.75
N ALA A 120 22.39 31.30 7.25
CA ALA A 120 22.84 31.46 8.64
C ALA A 120 23.27 32.91 8.93
N GLY A 121 24.00 33.54 8.00
CA GLY A 121 24.35 34.95 8.08
C GLY A 121 23.10 35.85 8.12
N GLN A 122 22.10 35.56 7.29
CA GLN A 122 20.84 36.31 7.25
C GLN A 122 20.09 36.22 8.58
N ILE A 123 19.95 35.02 9.15
CA ILE A 123 19.30 34.82 10.46
C ILE A 123 20.05 35.58 11.56
N ALA A 124 21.40 35.56 11.53
CA ALA A 124 22.21 36.15 12.58
C ALA A 124 22.27 37.69 12.53
N TYR A 125 22.34 38.29 11.34
CA TYR A 125 22.71 39.69 11.18
C TYR A 125 21.68 40.55 10.45
N VAL A 126 20.80 39.95 9.64
CA VAL A 126 20.03 40.72 8.65
C VAL A 126 18.67 41.20 9.16
N GLY A 127 18.16 40.59 10.23
CA GLY A 127 16.86 40.90 10.84
C GLY A 127 16.56 42.41 11.01
N PRO A 128 17.47 43.23 11.58
CA PRO A 128 17.20 44.65 11.84
C PRO A 128 17.21 45.57 10.60
N PHE A 129 17.73 45.11 9.46
CA PHE A 129 17.97 45.99 8.31
C PHE A 129 16.78 46.08 7.35
N THR A 130 16.70 47.19 6.61
CA THR A 130 15.72 47.44 5.55
C THR A 130 16.04 46.62 4.30
N THR A 131 15.04 46.30 3.49
CA THR A 131 15.16 45.45 2.29
C THR A 131 16.30 45.88 1.35
N LEU A 132 16.48 47.18 1.13
CA LEU A 132 17.55 47.70 0.28
C LEU A 132 18.94 47.30 0.83
N TYR A 133 19.16 47.53 2.12
CA TYR A 133 20.42 47.18 2.77
C TYR A 133 20.63 45.67 2.86
N ARG A 134 19.55 44.88 3.05
CA ARG A 134 19.62 43.40 3.00
C ARG A 134 20.15 42.94 1.64
N ASN A 135 19.64 43.50 0.55
CA ASN A 135 20.04 43.16 -0.81
C ASN A 135 21.50 43.53 -1.08
N ASP A 136 21.93 44.73 -0.65
CA ASP A 136 23.33 45.16 -0.80
C ASP A 136 24.29 44.23 -0.05
N LEU A 137 23.94 43.84 1.18
CA LEU A 137 24.72 42.91 1.99
C LEU A 137 24.81 41.53 1.33
N LEU A 138 23.69 41.00 0.83
CA LEU A 138 23.63 39.72 0.13
C LEU A 138 24.47 39.74 -1.15
N ASN A 139 24.46 40.84 -1.90
CA ASN A 139 25.30 40.99 -3.07
C ASN A 139 26.79 41.01 -2.71
N GLY A 140 27.16 41.67 -1.61
CA GLY A 140 28.51 41.60 -1.06
C GLY A 140 28.90 40.17 -0.70
N TRP A 141 28.02 39.44 -0.02
CA TRP A 141 28.27 38.05 0.37
C TRP A 141 28.38 37.11 -0.83
N LYS A 142 27.61 37.31 -1.90
CA LYS A 142 27.77 36.57 -3.16
C LYS A 142 29.18 36.73 -3.72
N ASN A 143 29.74 37.95 -3.68
CA ASN A 143 31.09 38.19 -4.16
C ASN A 143 32.13 37.48 -3.29
N GLU A 144 31.97 37.50 -1.97
CA GLU A 144 32.87 36.79 -1.06
C GLU A 144 32.81 35.27 -1.24
N LEU A 145 31.61 34.67 -1.35
CA LEU A 145 31.47 33.24 -1.62
C LEU A 145 32.17 32.85 -2.92
N LYS A 146 32.05 33.66 -3.98
CA LYS A 146 32.77 33.46 -5.24
C LYS A 146 34.28 33.58 -5.10
N ASN A 147 34.77 34.57 -4.35
CA ASN A 147 36.20 34.75 -4.09
C ASN A 147 36.80 33.53 -3.38
N HIS A 148 36.02 32.87 -2.52
CA HIS A 148 36.41 31.64 -1.82
C HIS A 148 36.13 30.34 -2.60
N GLY A 149 35.63 30.43 -3.85
CA GLY A 149 35.32 29.26 -4.68
C GLY A 149 34.15 28.42 -4.16
N ILE A 150 33.28 29.00 -3.33
CA ILE A 150 32.10 28.32 -2.78
C ILE A 150 30.94 28.47 -3.77
N LEU A 151 30.41 27.34 -4.22
CA LEU A 151 29.22 27.31 -5.08
C LEU A 151 27.97 27.68 -4.29
N HIS A 152 27.13 28.50 -4.90
CA HIS A 152 25.85 28.94 -4.34
C HIS A 152 24.84 29.23 -5.45
N HIS A 153 23.54 29.23 -5.14
CA HIS A 153 22.52 29.59 -6.12
C HIS A 153 22.56 31.09 -6.48
N ALA A 154 22.07 31.46 -7.66
CA ALA A 154 22.06 32.85 -8.13
C ALA A 154 21.27 33.78 -7.19
N GLN A 155 20.19 33.26 -6.61
CA GLN A 155 19.34 33.96 -5.65
C GLN A 155 19.61 33.43 -4.23
N LEU A 156 20.48 34.14 -3.51
CA LEU A 156 20.66 33.93 -2.07
C LEU A 156 19.50 34.58 -1.33
N SER A 157 18.68 33.79 -0.65
CA SER A 157 17.68 34.26 0.31
C SER A 157 17.30 33.13 1.26
N VAL A 158 17.11 33.45 2.54
CA VAL A 158 16.49 32.54 3.52
C VAL A 158 15.13 32.04 3.07
N TYR A 159 14.40 32.81 2.27
CA TYR A 159 13.15 32.37 1.66
C TYR A 159 13.40 31.21 0.67
N HIS A 160 14.43 31.25 -0.16
CA HIS A 160 14.66 30.14 -1.09
C HIS A 160 15.35 28.95 -0.43
N THR A 161 16.10 29.16 0.66
CA THR A 161 16.89 28.12 1.31
C THR A 161 16.13 27.38 2.42
N LEU A 162 15.33 28.07 3.23
CA LEU A 162 14.76 27.52 4.47
C LEU A 162 13.22 27.53 4.50
N GLN A 163 12.56 27.99 3.45
CA GLN A 163 11.12 28.08 3.41
C GLN A 163 10.48 26.69 3.26
N ASP A 164 9.56 26.39 4.17
CA ASP A 164 8.68 25.25 4.07
C ASP A 164 7.28 25.74 3.61
N PRO A 165 6.77 25.28 2.45
CA PRO A 165 5.45 25.66 1.94
C PRO A 165 4.30 25.42 2.92
N ILE A 166 4.34 24.32 3.67
CA ILE A 166 3.27 23.94 4.60
C ILE A 166 3.28 24.87 5.80
N VAL A 167 4.46 25.12 6.37
CA VAL A 167 4.62 26.04 7.50
C VAL A 167 4.24 27.47 7.10
N THR A 168 4.67 27.91 5.91
CA THR A 168 4.34 29.23 5.37
C THR A 168 2.84 29.40 5.15
N GLN A 169 2.17 28.37 4.62
CA GLN A 169 0.72 28.37 4.49
C GLN A 169 0.03 28.50 5.85
N GLY A 170 0.52 27.79 6.87
CA GLY A 170 0.04 27.93 8.24
C GLY A 170 0.18 29.36 8.77
N TRP A 171 1.32 30.01 8.54
CA TRP A 171 1.51 31.41 8.91
C TRP A 171 0.54 32.35 8.20
N ASN A 172 0.30 32.15 6.91
CA ASN A 172 -0.63 32.96 6.12
C ASN A 172 -2.07 32.84 6.62
N VAL A 173 -2.50 31.61 6.96
CA VAL A 173 -3.81 31.37 7.59
C VAL A 173 -3.93 32.10 8.93
N ASN A 174 -2.83 32.19 9.68
CA ASN A 174 -2.72 32.93 10.93
C ASN A 174 -2.44 34.43 10.74
N GLY A 175 -2.68 34.98 9.54
CA GLY A 175 -2.63 36.42 9.29
C GLY A 175 -1.25 37.01 9.01
N LEU A 176 -0.23 36.19 8.76
CA LEU A 176 1.02 36.69 8.16
C LEU A 176 0.75 37.11 6.71
N PRO A 177 1.21 38.29 6.25
CA PRO A 177 1.13 38.65 4.85
C PRO A 177 1.92 37.70 3.94
N THR A 178 1.46 37.53 2.70
CA THR A 178 2.04 36.60 1.72
C THR A 178 3.25 37.15 0.97
N ASP A 179 3.69 38.38 1.28
CA ASP A 179 4.86 38.96 0.64
C ASP A 179 6.17 38.33 1.14
N VAL A 180 7.18 38.33 0.28
CA VAL A 180 8.47 37.68 0.55
C VAL A 180 9.14 38.23 1.82
N LEU A 181 9.07 39.54 2.08
CA LEU A 181 9.71 40.15 3.24
C LEU A 181 9.06 39.68 4.54
N SER A 182 7.73 39.60 4.59
CA SER A 182 6.99 39.07 5.74
C SER A 182 7.36 37.62 6.03
N VAL A 183 7.46 36.78 5.00
CA VAL A 183 7.87 35.38 5.16
C VAL A 183 9.34 35.26 5.58
N GLU A 184 10.25 36.06 5.01
CA GLU A 184 11.66 36.11 5.43
C GLU A 184 11.79 36.49 6.91
N ASN A 185 11.03 37.49 7.36
CA ASN A 185 11.01 37.90 8.76
C ASN A 185 10.49 36.77 9.67
N ALA A 186 9.45 36.06 9.26
CA ALA A 186 8.94 34.90 9.98
C ALA A 186 9.98 33.78 10.07
N ILE A 187 10.68 33.45 8.97
CA ILE A 187 11.76 32.46 8.95
C ILE A 187 12.90 32.87 9.90
N ILE A 188 13.33 34.13 9.86
CA ILE A 188 14.37 34.65 10.75
C ILE A 188 13.91 34.52 12.21
N MET A 189 12.69 34.92 12.53
CA MET A 189 12.15 34.85 13.89
C MET A 189 12.03 33.42 14.42
N SER A 190 11.57 32.48 13.58
CA SER A 190 11.43 31.06 13.95
C SER A 190 12.78 30.36 14.17
N ASN A 191 13.84 30.82 13.52
CA ASN A 191 15.19 30.25 13.63
C ASN A 191 16.13 31.08 14.53
N ALA A 192 15.66 32.21 15.07
CA ALA A 192 16.46 33.06 15.94
C ALA A 192 16.71 32.37 17.29
N ARG A 193 17.98 32.33 17.71
CA ARG A 193 18.37 31.76 19.02
C ARG A 193 17.94 32.64 20.20
N ARG A 194 17.74 33.93 19.97
CA ARG A 194 17.32 34.93 20.98
C ARG A 194 15.89 35.36 20.68
N TRP A 195 15.18 35.82 21.71
CA TRP A 195 13.84 36.36 21.56
C TRP A 195 13.85 37.60 20.67
N PRO A 196 13.17 37.58 19.51
CA PRO A 196 13.22 38.68 18.56
C PRO A 196 12.43 39.89 19.08
N LEU A 197 13.01 41.08 18.94
CA LEU A 197 12.31 42.35 19.12
C LEU A 197 11.70 42.76 17.78
N MET A 198 10.36 42.86 17.74
CA MET A 198 9.64 43.26 16.53
C MET A 198 9.38 44.76 16.53
N ILE A 199 9.73 45.41 15.42
CA ILE A 199 9.32 46.80 15.12
C ILE A 199 8.08 46.71 14.23
N ASP A 200 6.90 46.80 14.84
CA ASP A 200 5.62 46.51 14.19
C ASP A 200 4.65 47.70 14.32
N PRO A 201 4.77 48.75 13.47
CA PRO A 201 3.92 49.92 13.53
C PRO A 201 2.45 49.61 13.19
N GLN A 202 2.19 48.52 12.45
CA GLN A 202 0.86 48.16 11.98
C GLN A 202 0.18 47.06 12.83
N ASN A 203 0.83 46.60 13.89
CA ASN A 203 0.39 45.46 14.72
C ASN A 203 0.12 44.17 13.91
N GLN A 204 0.80 43.97 12.79
CA GLN A 204 0.65 42.77 11.95
C GLN A 204 1.29 41.56 12.62
N ALA A 205 2.56 41.67 13.02
CA ALA A 205 3.29 40.61 13.69
C ALA A 205 2.65 40.27 15.04
N ASN A 206 2.12 41.27 15.75
CA ASN A 206 1.39 41.06 16.99
C ASN A 206 0.15 40.16 16.80
N LYS A 207 -0.68 40.46 15.80
CA LYS A 207 -1.88 39.66 15.48
C LYS A 207 -1.48 38.24 15.07
N TRP A 208 -0.47 38.13 14.20
CA TRP A 208 0.03 36.85 13.71
C TRP A 208 0.53 35.93 14.84
N ILE A 209 1.32 36.45 15.77
CA ILE A 209 1.82 35.66 16.91
C ILE A 209 0.69 35.19 17.81
N ARG A 210 -0.30 36.05 18.10
CA ARG A 210 -1.45 35.68 18.92
C ARG A 210 -2.28 34.57 18.29
N GLN A 211 -2.45 34.61 16.97
CA GLN A 211 -3.16 33.57 16.22
C GLN A 211 -2.34 32.29 16.08
N THR A 212 -1.01 32.40 16.01
CA THR A 212 -0.11 31.25 15.94
C THR A 212 0.00 30.50 17.26
N TYR A 213 -0.13 31.19 18.40
CA TYR A 213 -0.06 30.60 19.74
C TYR A 213 -1.32 30.90 20.59
N PRO A 214 -2.51 30.39 20.20
CA PRO A 214 -3.79 30.82 20.80
C PRO A 214 -3.99 30.33 22.24
N GLU A 215 -3.53 29.13 22.59
CA GLU A 215 -3.88 28.43 23.83
C GLU A 215 -2.88 28.65 24.99
N GLY A 216 -1.86 29.49 24.80
CA GLY A 216 -0.74 29.54 25.75
C GLY A 216 0.09 30.81 25.76
N ILE A 217 -0.35 31.88 25.10
CA ILE A 217 0.40 33.13 25.07
C ILE A 217 -0.09 34.11 26.16
N GLU A 218 0.82 34.51 27.03
CA GLU A 218 0.57 35.51 28.04
C GLU A 218 1.01 36.89 27.53
N VAL A 219 0.05 37.80 27.33
CA VAL A 219 0.35 39.14 26.83
C VAL A 219 0.49 40.14 27.96
N LEU A 220 1.65 40.77 28.02
CA LEU A 220 2.09 41.63 29.10
C LEU A 220 2.56 42.98 28.56
N LYS A 221 2.49 44.03 29.39
CA LYS A 221 3.12 45.33 29.13
C LYS A 221 4.13 45.62 30.22
N PRO A 222 5.35 46.11 29.93
CA PRO A 222 6.35 46.40 30.96
C PRO A 222 5.88 47.37 32.05
N SER A 223 4.88 48.21 31.77
CA SER A 223 4.30 49.15 32.73
C SER A 223 3.29 48.53 33.71
N GLN A 224 2.90 47.27 33.52
CA GLN A 224 1.93 46.61 34.41
C GLN A 224 2.58 46.23 35.74
N LYS A 225 1.77 46.20 36.82
CA LYS A 225 2.21 45.65 38.10
C LYS A 225 2.39 44.13 37.96
N ASP A 226 3.33 43.57 38.72
CA ASP A 226 3.62 42.13 38.78
C ASP A 226 4.08 41.46 37.47
N VAL A 227 4.57 42.22 36.47
CA VAL A 227 5.07 41.66 35.19
C VAL A 227 6.12 40.57 35.40
N ILE A 228 7.09 40.80 36.30
CA ILE A 228 8.16 39.82 36.60
C ILE A 228 7.57 38.51 37.13
N LYS A 229 6.62 38.57 38.08
CA LYS A 229 5.97 37.37 38.64
C LYS A 229 5.19 36.59 37.58
N ARG A 230 4.55 37.28 36.64
CA ARG A 230 3.81 36.65 35.54
C ARG A 230 4.75 35.99 34.54
N ILE A 231 5.88 36.62 34.21
CA ILE A 231 6.94 36.00 33.40
C ILE A 231 7.49 34.75 34.10
N GLU A 232 7.78 34.82 35.40
CA GLU A 232 8.23 33.65 36.18
C GLU A 232 7.23 32.50 36.13
N TYR A 233 5.93 32.80 36.25
CA TYR A 233 4.87 31.81 36.11
C TYR A 233 4.82 31.21 34.70
N ALA A 234 4.90 32.04 33.65
CA ALA A 234 4.91 31.59 32.26
C ALA A 234 6.09 30.66 31.97
N VAL A 235 7.29 31.01 32.45
CA VAL A 235 8.49 30.17 32.34
C VAL A 235 8.30 28.82 33.03
N ARG A 236 7.73 28.81 34.24
CA ARG A 236 7.46 27.56 34.99
C ARG A 236 6.38 26.68 34.34
N SER A 237 5.40 27.30 33.69
CA SER A 237 4.26 26.62 33.07
C SER A 237 4.46 26.30 31.59
N GLY A 238 5.62 26.66 31.01
CA GLY A 238 5.92 26.45 29.58
C GLY A 238 5.08 27.31 28.64
N ARG A 239 4.55 28.44 29.12
CA ARG A 239 3.72 29.36 28.33
C ARG A 239 4.56 30.42 27.63
N ALA A 240 4.17 30.75 26.39
CA ALA A 240 4.81 31.82 25.64
C ALA A 240 4.45 33.19 26.24
N VAL A 241 5.37 34.16 26.18
CA VAL A 241 5.11 35.52 26.65
C VAL A 241 5.29 36.50 25.50
N LEU A 242 4.29 37.35 25.28
CA LEU A 242 4.38 38.48 24.36
C LEU A 242 4.42 39.78 25.15
N LEU A 243 5.56 40.47 25.10
CA LEU A 243 5.71 41.80 25.70
C LEU A 243 5.41 42.89 24.67
N GLU A 244 4.37 43.68 24.95
CA GLU A 244 3.96 44.80 24.10
C GLU A 244 4.49 46.13 24.63
N LYS A 245 4.74 47.07 23.72
CA LYS A 245 5.16 48.44 24.05
C LYS A 245 6.43 48.48 24.91
N CYS A 246 7.44 47.72 24.47
CA CYS A 246 8.73 47.60 25.16
C CYS A 246 9.58 48.87 25.09
N TRP A 247 9.34 49.73 24.09
CA TRP A 247 10.04 51.01 23.95
C TRP A 247 9.22 52.14 24.58
N ARG A 248 9.85 52.91 25.48
CA ARG A 248 9.34 54.21 25.93
C ARG A 248 10.10 55.29 25.18
N GLU A 249 9.39 56.16 24.48
CA GLU A 249 9.94 57.48 24.16
C GLU A 249 10.11 58.24 25.48
N HIS A 250 11.30 58.78 25.69
CA HIS A 250 11.59 59.70 26.80
C HIS A 250 10.97 61.07 26.52
#